data_AF-A0A7K2NNA5-F1
#
_entry.id   AF-A0A7K2NNA5-F1
#
_cell.length_a   1.000
_cell.length_b   1.000
_cell.length_c   1.000
_cell.angle_alpha   90.00
_cell.angle_beta   90.00
_cell.angle_gamma   90.00
#
_symmetry.space_group_name_H-M   'P 1'
#
loop_
_entity.id
_entity.type
_entity.pdbx_description
1 polymer ?
#
loop_
_entity_poly.entity_id
_entity_poly.type
_entity_poly.pdbx_seq_one_letter_code
_entity_poly.pdbx_strand_id
1 'polypeptide(L)' 'KISEHLTPEVRTVLNVPGALASRDGRGGTAPGAVAVQLAEVKADVAAQHAWADAKK' A
#
# COMPACT_ATOMS: atom_id res chain seq x y z
N LYS A 1 -18.76 29.43 5.17
CA LYS A 1 -17.97 28.36 5.86
C LYS A 1 -18.83 27.10 5.80
N ILE A 2 -18.31 25.95 5.34
CA ILE A 2 -19.12 24.73 5.13
C ILE A 2 -19.29 23.93 6.43
N SER A 3 -18.20 23.69 7.16
CA SER A 3 -18.19 22.96 8.43
C SER A 3 -17.02 23.44 9.30
N GLU A 4 -17.19 23.40 10.61
CA GLU A 4 -16.14 23.72 11.58
C GLU A 4 -15.09 22.61 11.73
N HIS A 5 -15.44 21.38 11.38
CA HIS A 5 -14.53 20.23 11.45
C HIS A 5 -13.49 20.19 10.32
N LEU A 6 -13.69 21.00 9.26
CA LEU A 6 -12.74 21.09 8.15
C LEU A 6 -11.61 22.07 8.49
N THR A 7 -10.65 21.56 9.26
CA THR A 7 -9.40 22.28 9.52
C THR A 7 -8.59 22.42 8.22
N PRO A 8 -7.61 23.34 8.15
CA PRO A 8 -6.73 23.46 6.99
C PRO A 8 -5.99 22.16 6.62
N GLU A 9 -5.81 21.25 7.59
CA GLU A 9 -5.15 19.95 7.42
C GLU A 9 -5.81 19.06 6.37
N VAL A 10 -7.13 19.21 6.12
CA VAL A 10 -7.83 18.43 5.08
C VAL A 10 -7.18 18.58 3.69
N ARG A 11 -6.50 19.71 3.44
CA ARG A 11 -5.80 19.96 2.16
C ARG A 11 -4.65 18.98 1.90
N THR A 12 -4.10 18.36 2.95
CA THR A 12 -3.04 17.36 2.83
C THR A 12 -3.49 16.14 2.03
N VAL A 13 -4.77 15.79 2.05
CA VAL A 13 -5.36 14.63 1.35
C VAL A 13 -6.23 15.01 0.14
N LEU A 14 -6.45 16.30 -0.13
CA LEU A 14 -7.20 16.79 -1.30
C LEU A 14 -6.31 16.93 -2.55
N ASN A 15 -5.38 16.00 -2.72
CA ASN A 15 -4.51 15.88 -3.89
C ASN A 15 -4.14 14.39 -4.06
N VAL A 16 -3.75 13.99 -5.28
CA VAL A 16 -3.50 12.58 -5.60
C VAL A 16 -2.41 11.96 -4.70
N PRO A 17 -1.21 12.57 -4.53
CA PRO A 17 -0.19 12.01 -3.63
C PRO A 17 -0.66 11.82 -2.19
N GLY A 18 -1.34 12.82 -1.62
CA GLY A 18 -1.85 12.77 -0.25
C GLY A 18 -2.98 11.75 -0.06
N ALA A 19 -3.87 11.62 -1.04
CA ALA A 19 -4.94 10.62 -1.03
C ALA A 19 -4.40 9.18 -1.12
N LEU A 20 -3.28 8.98 -1.82
CA LEU A 20 -2.60 7.69 -1.85
C LEU A 20 -1.85 7.41 -0.55
N ALA A 21 -1.12 8.39 -0.03
CA ALA A 21 -0.32 8.25 1.19
C ALA A 21 -1.18 7.93 2.43
N SER A 22 -2.42 8.44 2.51
CA SER A 22 -3.33 8.17 3.62
C SER A 22 -3.90 6.74 3.66
N ARG A 23 -3.67 5.93 2.63
CA ARG A 23 -4.12 4.53 2.53
C ARG A 23 -2.95 3.58 2.83
N ASP A 24 -2.36 3.70 4.01
CA ASP A 24 -1.11 3.02 4.42
C ASP A 24 -1.30 1.75 5.25
N GLY A 25 -2.54 1.39 5.59
CA GLY A 25 -2.86 0.11 6.20
C GLY A 25 -2.50 -1.11 5.35
N ARG A 26 -2.58 -2.31 5.93
CA ARG A 26 -2.32 -3.57 5.20
C ARG A 26 -3.26 -3.71 3.99
N GLY A 27 -2.68 -4.02 2.83
CA GLY A 27 -3.41 -4.06 1.54
C GLY A 27 -3.75 -2.67 0.97
N GLY A 28 -3.21 -1.60 1.57
CA GLY A 28 -3.40 -0.23 1.12
C GLY A 28 -2.64 0.11 -0.16
N THR A 29 -2.95 1.29 -0.69
CA THR A 29 -2.38 1.82 -1.94
C THR A 29 -1.28 2.85 -1.70
N ALA A 30 -0.94 3.15 -0.45
CA ALA A 30 0.22 3.98 -0.16
C ALA A 30 1.49 3.32 -0.71
N PRO A 31 2.47 4.10 -1.21
CA PRO A 31 3.72 3.55 -1.73
C PRO A 31 4.42 2.57 -0.77
N GLY A 32 4.41 2.87 0.54
CA GLY A 32 4.97 1.98 1.57
C GLY A 32 4.21 0.66 1.70
N ALA A 33 2.87 0.71 1.73
CA ALA A 33 2.03 -0.48 1.78
C ALA A 33 2.21 -1.37 0.53
N VAL A 34 2.36 -0.78 -0.66
CA VAL A 34 2.62 -1.50 -1.91
C VAL A 34 4.03 -2.08 -1.94
N ALA A 35 5.03 -1.40 -1.39
CA ALA A 35 6.39 -1.93 -1.26
C ALA A 35 6.43 -3.20 -0.39
N VAL A 36 5.67 -3.21 0.71
CA VAL A 36 5.51 -4.41 1.56
C VAL A 36 4.86 -5.55 0.78
N GLN A 37 3.75 -5.29 0.10
CA GLN A 37 3.06 -6.30 -0.73
C GLN A 37 3.97 -6.87 -1.82
N LEU A 38 4.79 -6.03 -2.47
CA LEU A 38 5.73 -6.46 -3.47
C LEU A 38 6.83 -7.37 -2.90
N ALA A 39 7.29 -7.10 -1.67
CA ALA A 39 8.26 -7.95 -0.99
C ALA A 39 7.63 -9.32 -0.63
N GLU A 40 6.41 -9.32 -0.11
CA GLU A 40 5.66 -10.55 0.22
C GLU A 40 5.47 -11.44 -1.01
N VAL A 41 4.95 -10.90 -2.11
CA VAL A 41 4.70 -11.71 -3.33
C VAL A 41 5.99 -12.25 -3.94
N LYS A 42 7.10 -11.51 -3.87
CA LYS A 42 8.40 -11.98 -4.35
C LYS A 42 8.91 -13.17 -3.53
N ALA A 43 8.76 -13.12 -2.21
CA ALA A 43 9.12 -14.21 -1.32
C ALA A 43 8.25 -15.45 -1.60
N ASP A 44 6.94 -15.26 -1.74
CA ASP A 44 6.00 -16.35 -2.03
C ASP A 44 6.32 -17.03 -3.36
N VAL A 45 6.52 -16.25 -4.42
CA VAL A 45 6.87 -16.78 -5.75
C VAL A 45 8.18 -17.58 -5.68
N ALA A 46 9.20 -17.11 -4.98
CA ALA A 46 10.45 -17.85 -4.80
C ALA A 46 10.23 -19.20 -4.09
N ALA A 47 9.38 -19.24 -3.06
CA ALA A 47 9.03 -20.48 -2.37
C ALA A 47 8.27 -21.45 -3.28
N GLN A 48 7.32 -20.96 -4.08
CA GLN A 48 6.58 -21.79 -5.03
C GLN A 48 7.49 -22.38 -6.13
N HIS A 49 8.45 -21.59 -6.62
CA HIS A 49 9.46 -22.08 -7.56
C HIS A 49 10.29 -23.22 -6.95
N ALA A 50 10.80 -23.03 -5.74
CA ALA A 50 11.58 -24.06 -5.04
C ALA A 50 10.77 -25.36 -4.84
N TRP A 51 9.50 -25.24 -4.45
CA TRP A 51 8.60 -26.38 -4.34
C TRP A 51 8.40 -27.11 -5.67
N ALA A 52 8.15 -26.35 -6.75
CA ALA A 52 7.87 -26.92 -8.07
C ALA A 52 9.10 -27.65 -8.64
N ASP A 53 10.30 -27.11 -8.44
CA ASP A 53 11.54 -27.74 -8.91
C ASP A 53 11.93 -28.97 -8.07
N ALA A 54 11.63 -28.99 -6.77
CA ALA A 54 11.83 -30.17 -5.92
C ALA A 54 10.88 -31.35 -6.27
N LYS A 55 9.85 -31.11 -7.08
CA LYS A 55 8.90 -32.13 -7.56
C LYS A 55 9.30 -32.77 -8.89
N LYS A 56 10.29 -32.21 -9.60
CA LYS A 56 10.90 -32.83 -10.77
C LYS A 56 11.91 -33.90 -10.34
#